data_AF-A0AAD7XLT8-F1
#
_entry.id   AF-A0AAD7XLT8-F1
#
_cell.length_a   1.000
_cell.length_b   1.000
_cell.length_c   1.000
_cell.angle_alpha   90.00
_cell.angle_beta   90.00
_cell.angle_gamma   90.00
#
_symmetry.space_group_name_H-M   'P 1'
#
loop_
_entity.id
_entity.type
_entity.pdbx_description
1 polymer ?
#
loop_
_entity_poly.entity_id
_entity_poly.type
_entity_poly.pdbx_seq_one_letter_code
_entity_poly.pdbx_strand_id
1 'polypeptide(L)'
;MMVATTERTRTIPRTTPRPKTREADRGDEFEYFLDRDARREDTNGFHLLLLGQTFMKPRMTVPYAAGALSMVLEMDDTTATERASFANEHGMSCLGNWQRDEALNNAKQLSARDLSVRVVPGVKGKQDWQGSPANANPDGLPTSV
;
A
#
# COMPACT_ATOMS: atom_id res chain seq x y z
N MET A 1 -51.38 -52.98 -34.15
CA MET A 1 -52.29 -52.39 -33.15
C MET A 1 -51.44 -51.88 -31.99
N MET A 2 -51.77 -50.70 -31.46
CA MET A 2 -50.91 -49.74 -30.76
C MET A 2 -50.23 -50.26 -29.48
N VAL A 3 -49.02 -49.78 -29.20
CA VAL A 3 -48.47 -49.77 -27.84
C VAL A 3 -48.04 -48.34 -27.52
N ALA A 4 -48.83 -47.69 -26.67
CA ALA A 4 -48.55 -46.38 -26.11
C ALA A 4 -47.59 -46.55 -24.92
N THR A 5 -46.46 -45.83 -24.94
CA THR A 5 -45.58 -45.73 -23.78
C THR A 5 -45.59 -44.28 -23.31
N THR A 6 -46.34 -44.05 -22.24
CA THR A 6 -46.48 -42.77 -21.53
C THR A 6 -45.16 -42.41 -20.85
N GLU A 7 -44.64 -41.23 -21.19
CA GLU A 7 -43.58 -40.54 -20.45
C GLU A 7 -44.03 -40.20 -19.03
N ARG A 8 -43.20 -40.52 -18.03
CA ARG A 8 -43.24 -39.89 -16.70
C ARG A 8 -41.80 -39.67 -16.21
N THR A 9 -41.21 -38.59 -16.70
CA THR A 9 -40.00 -37.99 -16.14
C THR A 9 -40.28 -37.52 -14.73
N ARG A 10 -39.85 -38.29 -13.73
CA ARG A 10 -39.80 -37.87 -12.33
C ARG A 10 -38.50 -37.11 -12.08
N THR A 11 -38.58 -35.78 -12.09
CA THR A 11 -37.52 -34.86 -11.68
C THR A 11 -37.29 -34.97 -10.17
N ILE A 12 -36.08 -35.33 -9.76
CA ILE A 12 -35.66 -35.27 -8.35
C ILE A 12 -35.06 -33.88 -8.11
N PRO A 13 -35.59 -33.04 -7.21
CA PRO A 13 -34.98 -31.75 -6.91
C PRO A 13 -33.75 -31.98 -6.02
N ARG A 14 -32.55 -31.89 -6.60
CA ARG A 14 -31.31 -31.89 -5.82
C ARG A 14 -30.93 -30.46 -5.48
N THR A 15 -31.56 -29.91 -4.46
CA THR A 15 -31.13 -28.64 -3.84
C THR A 15 -29.88 -28.91 -2.99
N THR A 16 -28.73 -29.05 -3.64
CA THR A 16 -27.47 -28.79 -2.93
C THR A 16 -27.34 -27.28 -2.80
N PRO A 17 -27.24 -26.70 -1.59
CA PRO A 17 -26.84 -25.31 -1.48
C PRO A 17 -25.47 -25.21 -2.15
N ARG A 18 -25.41 -24.46 -3.25
CA ARG A 18 -24.14 -24.04 -3.84
C ARG A 18 -23.34 -23.49 -2.67
N PRO A 19 -22.14 -24.01 -2.34
CA PRO A 19 -21.30 -23.31 -1.39
C PRO A 19 -21.22 -21.90 -1.97
N LYS A 20 -21.66 -20.90 -1.20
CA LYS A 20 -21.39 -19.50 -1.53
C LYS A 20 -19.92 -19.53 -1.89
N THR A 21 -19.60 -19.27 -3.16
CA THR A 21 -18.22 -19.02 -3.56
C THR A 21 -17.74 -18.08 -2.47
N ARG A 22 -16.89 -18.60 -1.57
CA ARG A 22 -16.14 -17.73 -0.68
C ARG A 22 -15.51 -16.81 -1.69
N GLU A 23 -16.02 -15.58 -1.77
CA GLU A 23 -15.38 -14.50 -2.47
C GLU A 23 -13.94 -14.73 -2.17
N ALA A 24 -13.18 -15.07 -3.22
CA ALA A 24 -11.77 -15.32 -3.08
C ALA A 24 -11.31 -14.23 -2.15
N ASP A 25 -10.81 -14.67 -0.99
CA ASP A 25 -10.04 -13.89 -0.06
C ASP A 25 -8.92 -13.36 -0.94
N ARG A 26 -9.25 -12.28 -1.68
CA ARG A 26 -8.35 -11.49 -2.46
C ARG A 26 -7.58 -10.88 -1.32
N GLY A 27 -6.56 -11.60 -0.86
CA GLY A 27 -5.53 -11.08 -0.01
C GLY A 27 -5.25 -9.72 -0.60
N ASP A 28 -5.76 -8.72 0.11
CA ASP A 28 -5.93 -7.38 -0.42
C ASP A 28 -4.54 -7.06 -0.96
N GLU A 29 -4.39 -6.59 -2.19
CA GLU A 29 -3.05 -6.32 -2.78
C GLU A 29 -2.19 -5.39 -1.88
N PHE A 30 -2.86 -4.79 -0.89
CA PHE A 30 -2.42 -4.01 0.25
C PHE A 30 -1.80 -4.80 1.43
N GLU A 31 -1.98 -6.11 1.56
CA GLU A 31 -1.38 -6.94 2.62
C GLU A 31 0.14 -7.04 2.46
N TYR A 32 0.67 -6.79 1.25
CA TYR A 32 2.12 -6.65 1.04
C TYR A 32 2.65 -5.27 1.45
N PHE A 33 1.81 -4.23 1.38
CA PHE A 33 2.18 -2.87 1.75
C PHE A 33 2.04 -2.61 3.25
N LEU A 34 1.07 -3.24 3.90
CA LEU A 34 0.88 -3.19 5.34
C LEU A 34 1.74 -4.25 6.02
N ASP A 35 2.47 -3.88 7.07
CA ASP A 35 3.03 -4.87 7.98
C ASP A 35 1.90 -5.61 8.72
N ARG A 36 1.88 -6.95 8.65
CA ARG A 36 0.81 -7.81 9.21
C ARG A 36 0.69 -7.69 10.73
N ASP A 37 1.78 -7.31 11.41
CA ASP A 37 1.82 -7.23 12.87
C ASP A 37 1.40 -5.85 13.41
N ALA A 38 1.10 -4.89 12.53
CA ALA A 38 0.92 -3.53 12.96
C ALA A 38 -0.52 -3.25 13.46
N ARG A 39 -0.64 -2.99 14.76
CA ARG A 39 -1.92 -2.73 15.45
C ARG A 39 -2.46 -1.34 15.09
N ARG A 40 -3.65 -1.32 14.51
CA ARG A 40 -4.37 -0.11 14.07
C ARG A 40 -4.92 0.66 15.28
N GLU A 41 -4.33 1.82 15.55
CA GLU A 41 -5.05 2.90 16.23
C GLU A 41 -5.21 4.02 15.20
N ASP A 42 -6.45 4.32 14.78
CA ASP A 42 -6.81 5.24 13.68
C ASP A 42 -6.29 6.68 13.89
N THR A 43 -5.75 7.00 15.06
CA THR A 43 -5.20 8.31 15.40
C THR A 43 -3.73 8.48 14.99
N ASN A 44 -3.03 7.40 14.68
CA ASN A 44 -1.63 7.45 14.25
C ASN A 44 -1.57 7.40 12.73
N GLY A 45 -0.91 8.40 12.11
CA GLY A 45 -0.63 8.37 10.68
C GLY A 45 0.25 7.17 10.28
N PHE A 46 0.42 6.94 8.98
CA PHE A 46 1.22 5.87 8.41
C PHE A 46 2.49 6.44 7.78
N HIS A 47 3.62 5.79 8.04
CA HIS A 47 4.88 6.10 7.41
C HIS A 47 5.04 5.39 6.09
N LEU A 48 5.56 6.11 5.11
CA LEU A 48 5.96 5.53 3.84
C LEU A 48 7.47 5.36 3.83
N LEU A 49 7.93 4.13 3.62
CA LEU A 49 9.33 3.76 3.60
C LEU A 49 9.74 3.44 2.16
N LEU A 50 10.79 4.11 1.69
CA LEU A 50 11.51 3.71 0.48
C LEU A 50 12.52 2.62 0.86
N LEU A 51 12.42 1.46 0.22
CA LEU A 51 13.35 0.37 0.45
C LEU A 51 14.54 0.46 -0.51
N GLY A 52 15.73 0.14 -0.01
CA GLY A 52 16.96 0.03 -0.79
C GLY A 52 16.89 -1.04 -1.88
N GLN A 53 15.98 -2.02 -1.75
CA GLN A 53 15.65 -2.99 -2.79
C GLN A 53 15.27 -2.31 -4.13
N THR A 54 14.74 -1.09 -4.08
CA THR A 54 14.50 -0.25 -5.25
C THR A 54 15.75 -0.17 -6.13
N PHE A 55 16.91 0.10 -5.54
CA PHE A 55 18.18 0.30 -6.25
C PHE A 55 18.87 -1.01 -6.66
N MET A 56 18.34 -2.16 -6.24
CA MET A 56 18.78 -3.47 -6.76
C MET A 56 18.16 -3.77 -8.13
N LYS A 57 17.12 -3.02 -8.54
CA LYS A 57 16.48 -3.18 -9.85
C LYS A 57 17.36 -2.60 -10.96
N PRO A 58 17.42 -3.23 -12.14
CA PRO A 58 18.14 -2.69 -13.29
C PRO A 58 17.60 -1.30 -13.65
N ARG A 59 18.50 -0.36 -13.99
CA ARG A 59 18.17 1.03 -14.41
C ARG A 59 17.62 1.94 -13.31
N MET A 60 17.46 1.46 -12.08
CA MET A 60 17.05 2.32 -10.97
C MET A 60 18.25 3.12 -10.47
N THR A 61 18.13 4.44 -10.45
CA THR A 61 19.18 5.36 -10.00
C THR A 61 18.62 6.30 -8.93
N VAL A 62 19.50 6.86 -8.10
CA VAL A 62 19.12 7.87 -7.11
C VAL A 62 18.37 9.04 -7.75
N PRO A 63 18.83 9.65 -8.88
CA PRO A 63 18.08 10.73 -9.53
C PRO A 63 16.70 10.32 -10.04
N TYR A 64 16.54 9.09 -10.55
CA TYR A 64 15.23 8.61 -11.00
C TYR A 64 14.27 8.45 -9.82
N ALA A 65 14.74 7.82 -8.73
CA ALA A 65 13.95 7.67 -7.51
C ALA A 65 13.57 9.04 -6.95
N ALA A 66 14.52 9.98 -6.85
CA ALA A 66 14.28 11.35 -6.40
C ALA A 66 13.20 12.05 -7.26
N GLY A 67 13.29 11.99 -8.59
CA GLY A 67 12.26 12.58 -9.47
C GLY A 67 10.88 11.95 -9.30
N ALA A 68 10.80 10.65 -9.04
CA ALA A 68 9.53 9.98 -8.71
C ALA A 68 8.98 10.44 -7.35
N LEU A 69 9.84 10.63 -6.35
CA LEU A 69 9.47 11.16 -5.03
C LEU A 69 8.95 12.59 -5.14
N SER A 70 9.66 13.49 -5.83
CA SER A 70 9.21 14.86 -6.05
C SER A 70 7.85 14.92 -6.76
N MET A 71 7.64 14.06 -7.76
CA MET A 71 6.39 14.04 -8.53
C MET A 71 5.18 13.51 -7.74
N VAL A 72 5.36 12.46 -6.93
CA VAL A 72 4.23 11.80 -6.26
C VAL A 72 3.96 12.39 -4.87
N LEU A 73 5.02 12.75 -4.15
CA LEU A 73 4.92 13.25 -2.78
C LEU A 73 5.00 14.78 -2.70
N GLU A 74 5.19 15.46 -3.84
CA GLU A 74 5.42 16.91 -3.89
C GLU A 74 6.61 17.34 -3.00
N MET A 75 7.60 16.46 -2.88
CA MET A 75 8.81 16.67 -2.10
C MET A 75 9.76 17.60 -2.84
N ASP A 76 10.43 18.51 -2.13
CA ASP A 76 11.50 19.31 -2.70
C ASP A 76 12.63 18.42 -3.26
N ASP A 77 13.18 18.76 -4.41
CA ASP A 77 14.17 17.96 -5.13
C ASP A 77 15.43 17.67 -4.29
N THR A 78 15.85 18.61 -3.44
CA THR A 78 17.00 18.41 -2.55
C THR A 78 16.68 17.35 -1.50
N THR A 79 15.51 17.45 -0.86
CA THR A 79 15.04 16.48 0.14
C THR A 79 14.79 15.11 -0.50
N ALA A 80 14.18 15.07 -1.69
CA ALA A 80 13.93 13.84 -2.43
C ALA A 80 15.23 13.11 -2.77
N THR A 81 16.24 13.86 -3.20
CA THR A 81 17.58 13.33 -3.49
C THR A 81 18.26 12.80 -2.22
N GLU A 82 18.24 13.55 -1.13
CA GLU A 82 18.79 13.09 0.16
C GLU A 82 18.13 11.81 0.64
N ARG A 83 16.79 11.72 0.58
CA ARG A 83 16.03 10.54 1.01
C ARG A 83 16.31 9.32 0.13
N ALA A 84 16.42 9.52 -1.18
CA ALA A 84 16.78 8.47 -2.13
C ALA A 84 18.21 7.97 -1.92
N SER A 85 19.18 8.88 -1.77
CA SER A 85 20.58 8.54 -1.45
C SER A 85 20.66 7.76 -0.14
N PHE A 86 19.96 8.22 0.89
CA PHE A 86 19.95 7.55 2.19
C PHE A 86 19.39 6.12 2.10
N ALA A 87 18.30 5.92 1.35
CA ALA A 87 17.74 4.58 1.14
C ALA A 87 18.68 3.65 0.36
N ASN A 88 19.44 4.19 -0.59
CA ASN A 88 20.42 3.45 -1.37
C ASN A 88 21.62 3.01 -0.51
N GLU A 89 22.08 3.88 0.40
CA GLU A 89 23.26 3.61 1.25
C GLU A 89 22.93 2.76 2.48
N HIS A 90 21.79 3.02 3.12
CA HIS A 90 21.42 2.40 4.41
C HIS A 90 20.34 1.32 4.28
N GLY A 91 19.82 1.08 3.08
CA GLY A 91 18.85 0.02 2.81
C GLY A 91 17.39 0.41 3.04
N MET A 92 17.09 1.54 3.68
CA MET A 92 15.75 2.15 3.69
C MET A 92 15.81 3.62 4.11
N SER A 93 14.78 4.39 3.72
CA SER A 93 14.57 5.77 4.18
C SER A 93 13.10 6.03 4.47
N CYS A 94 12.82 6.73 5.58
CA CYS A 94 11.48 7.19 5.91
C CYS A 94 11.18 8.49 5.15
N LEU A 95 10.14 8.46 4.32
CA LEU A 95 9.79 9.58 3.45
C LEU A 95 8.86 10.60 4.11
N GLY A 96 8.14 10.20 5.16
CA GLY A 96 7.19 11.06 5.85
C GLY A 96 6.09 10.29 6.56
N ASN A 97 5.02 11.01 6.90
CA ASN A 97 3.84 10.48 7.56
C ASN A 97 2.58 11.02 6.89
N TRP A 98 1.60 10.16 6.61
CA TRP A 98 0.33 10.50 5.97
C TRP A 98 -0.84 9.80 6.63
N GLN A 99 -2.07 10.22 6.33
CA GLN A 99 -3.24 9.43 6.70
C GLN A 99 -3.27 8.12 5.90
N ARG A 100 -3.97 7.12 6.43
CA ARG A 100 -4.00 5.76 5.86
C ARG A 100 -4.26 5.74 4.35
N ASP A 101 -5.34 6.38 3.92
CA ASP A 101 -5.78 6.30 2.53
C ASP A 101 -4.83 7.05 1.59
N GLU A 102 -4.29 8.18 2.05
CA GLU A 102 -3.28 8.95 1.33
C GLU A 102 -1.95 8.19 1.22
N ALA A 103 -1.48 7.59 2.32
CA ALA A 103 -0.28 6.76 2.33
C ALA A 103 -0.39 5.58 1.36
N LEU A 104 -1.54 4.91 1.33
CA LEU A 104 -1.77 3.79 0.41
C LEU A 104 -1.87 4.26 -1.05
N ASN A 105 -2.48 5.42 -1.30
CA ASN A 105 -2.53 6.01 -2.63
C ASN A 105 -1.14 6.39 -3.13
N ASN A 106 -0.34 7.04 -2.30
CA ASN A 106 1.04 7.41 -2.61
C ASN A 106 1.90 6.16 -2.85
N ALA A 107 1.76 5.12 -2.01
CA ALA A 107 2.48 3.88 -2.18
C ALA A 107 2.16 3.18 -3.52
N LYS A 108 0.90 3.19 -3.95
CA LYS A 108 0.49 2.67 -5.26
C LYS A 108 1.14 3.44 -6.40
N GLN A 109 1.11 4.77 -6.34
CA GLN A 109 1.69 5.63 -7.37
C GLN A 109 3.21 5.47 -7.49
N LEU A 110 3.91 5.30 -6.36
CA LEU A 110 5.35 5.03 -6.33
C LEU A 110 5.66 3.62 -6.86
N SER A 111 4.87 2.63 -6.47
CA SER A 111 5.02 1.24 -6.95
C SER A 111 4.81 1.11 -8.45
N ALA A 112 3.88 1.88 -9.03
CA ALA A 112 3.67 1.96 -10.48
C ALA A 112 4.87 2.55 -11.25
N ARG A 113 5.81 3.19 -10.55
CA ARG A 113 7.09 3.70 -11.10
C ARG A 113 8.28 2.81 -10.74
N ASP A 114 8.01 1.55 -10.41
CA ASP A 114 9.01 0.56 -10.01
C ASP A 114 9.74 0.86 -8.69
N LEU A 115 9.28 1.79 -7.86
CA LEU A 115 9.85 1.99 -6.52
C LEU A 115 9.34 0.89 -5.58
N SER A 116 10.25 0.33 -4.76
CA SER A 116 9.89 -0.64 -3.72
C SER A 116 9.59 0.12 -2.44
N VAL A 117 8.31 0.23 -2.11
CA VAL A 117 7.83 1.00 -0.96
C VAL A 117 7.02 0.14 0.00
N ARG A 118 7.03 0.51 1.29
CA ARG A 118 6.19 -0.10 2.32
C ARG A 118 5.50 0.95 3.16
N VAL A 119 4.29 0.62 3.63
CA VAL A 119 3.47 1.48 4.46
C VAL A 119 3.40 0.87 5.85
N VAL A 120 4.04 1.53 6.82
CA VAL A 120 4.12 1.05 8.19
C VAL A 120 3.27 1.96 9.08
N PRO A 121 2.42 1.42 9.97
CA PRO A 121 1.72 2.24 10.93
C PRO A 121 2.67 3.08 11.78
N GLY A 122 2.32 4.35 11.94
CA GLY A 122 3.06 5.26 12.79
C GLY A 122 3.01 4.83 14.24
N VAL A 123 4.10 5.08 14.94
CA VAL A 123 4.20 4.88 16.38
C VAL A 123 3.75 6.18 17.05
N LYS A 124 3.06 6.10 18.21
CA LYS A 124 2.75 7.30 19.00
C LYS A 124 4.04 8.06 19.35
N GLY A 125 4.04 9.36 19.05
CA GLY A 125 5.17 10.27 19.31
C GLY A 125 6.12 10.41 18.12
N LYS A 126 6.80 11.57 18.06
CA LYS A 126 7.82 11.85 17.04
C LYS A 126 9.11 11.13 17.39
N GLN A 127 9.54 10.20 16.55
CA GLN A 127 10.84 9.56 16.67
C GLN A 127 11.84 10.23 15.72
N ASP A 128 13.11 10.29 16.08
CA ASP A 128 14.13 11.02 15.30
C ASP A 128 14.33 10.48 13.87
N TRP A 129 13.99 9.21 13.65
CA TRP A 129 14.04 8.56 12.34
C TRP A 129 12.82 8.84 11.46
N GLN A 130 11.73 9.39 12.02
CA GLN A 130 10.51 9.69 11.27
C GLN A 130 10.71 10.97 10.44
N GLY A 131 10.49 10.85 9.13
CA GLY A 131 10.43 12.02 8.25
C GLY A 131 9.18 12.86 8.51
N SER A 132 9.24 14.15 8.17
CA SER A 132 8.05 14.99 8.05
C SER A 132 7.31 14.66 6.75
N PRO A 133 5.97 14.83 6.68
CA PRO A 133 5.24 14.75 5.41
C PRO A 133 5.87 15.70 4.39
N ALA A 134 6.04 15.23 3.16
CA ALA A 134 6.59 16.03 2.07
C ALA A 134 5.66 17.19 1.67
N ASN A 135 4.35 17.00 1.82
CA ASN A 135 3.29 17.98 1.55
C ASN A 135 2.83 18.73 2.81
N ALA A 136 3.68 18.87 3.82
CA ALA A 136 3.32 19.53 5.07
C ALA A 136 2.95 21.01 4.84
N ASN A 137 1.67 21.27 4.57
CA ASN A 137 1.09 22.59 4.73
C ASN A 137 1.12 22.93 6.22
N PRO A 138 1.63 24.11 6.62
CA PRO A 138 1.80 24.49 8.03
C PRO A 138 0.49 24.59 8.82
N ASP A 139 -0.68 24.55 8.17
CA ASP A 139 -2.02 24.67 8.78
C ASP A 139 -2.72 23.32 9.07
N GLY A 140 -2.06 22.18 8.83
CA GLY A 140 -2.72 20.86 8.76
C GLY A 140 -2.75 20.02 10.04
N LEU A 141 -2.36 20.54 11.21
CA LEU A 141 -2.44 19.77 12.47
C LEU A 141 -3.38 20.44 13.47
N PRO A 142 -4.48 19.80 13.91
CA PRO A 142 -5.14 20.22 15.13
C PRO A 142 -4.15 20.02 16.29
N THR A 143 -3.63 21.11 16.82
CA THR A 143 -3.00 21.14 18.14
C THR A 143 -4.04 20.72 19.16
N SER A 144 -3.99 19.45 19.57
CA SER A 144 -4.67 19.04 20.79
C SER A 144 -3.77 19.39 21.97
N VAL A 145 -4.10 20.50 22.63
CA VAL A 145 -3.93 20.69 24.07
C VAL A 145 -5.20 21.32 24.60
#